data_AF-A0A1H2QWT6-F1
#
_entry.id   AF-A0A1H2QWT6-F1
#
_cell.length_a   1.000
_cell.length_b   1.000
_cell.length_c   1.000
_cell.angle_alpha   90.00
_cell.angle_beta   90.00
_cell.angle_gamma   90.00
#
_symmetry.space_group_name_H-M   'P 1'
#
loop_
_entity.id
_entity.type
_entity.pdbx_description
1 polymer ?
#
loop_
_entity_poly.entity_id
_entity_poly.type
_entity_poly.pdbx_seq_one_letter_code
_entity_poly.pdbx_strand_id
1 'polypeptide(L)'
;MLRLKQIRESLRTFNRKEFQDLLFVCRSILRGVHKMDPGRAFDTISKILFIRMYVERSGLHGTFTTDYLDRRAASRMPNDALVHDGLFDLTKSYYRTDALFAESDKLDISEETFRRIVKQLERFDLSKTGDDIKGLAFERFLGTTVRGELGQFFTPRPIVDFMVDLLDPQEQELICDPAAGSGGFLIRAFEHVRDRIQADVQRQKDAERARIEALELPEDEEEREIDAAFARLNRELLPSRDDNQPIDTRVGRLAWQCIYGTDAAPRAARTAKMNMIMHGDGHGGIHYHDGLLDISISINPDETVSLSYTGKHGANGVCEVSGD
;
A
#
# COMPACT_ATOMS: atom_id res chain seq x y z
N MET A 1 -10.03 -27.61 13.66
CA MET A 1 -9.10 -27.36 12.53
C MET A 1 -9.78 -27.41 11.16
N LEU A 2 -10.66 -28.38 10.86
CA LEU A 2 -11.34 -28.50 9.55
C LEU A 2 -12.19 -27.28 9.16
N ARG A 3 -12.93 -26.69 10.13
CA ARG A 3 -13.81 -25.52 9.90
C ARG A 3 -13.05 -24.23 9.58
N LEU A 4 -11.87 -24.04 10.20
CA LEU A 4 -10.95 -22.93 9.91
C LEU A 4 -10.26 -23.09 8.56
N LYS A 5 -9.91 -24.32 8.17
CA LYS A 5 -9.43 -24.64 6.81
C LYS A 5 -10.52 -24.38 5.76
N GLN A 6 -11.75 -24.80 6.00
CA GLN A 6 -12.90 -24.56 5.09
C GLN A 6 -13.26 -23.07 4.97
N ILE A 7 -13.19 -22.28 6.05
CA ILE A 7 -13.35 -20.82 5.97
C ILE A 7 -12.18 -20.18 5.21
N ARG A 8 -10.95 -20.68 5.42
CA ARG A 8 -9.74 -20.21 4.72
C ARG A 8 -9.75 -20.55 3.22
N GLU A 9 -10.44 -21.62 2.83
CA GLU A 9 -10.64 -22.07 1.44
C GLU A 9 -11.90 -21.47 0.79
N SER A 10 -12.89 -21.00 1.57
CA SER A 10 -14.12 -20.39 1.05
C SER A 10 -14.06 -18.88 0.81
N LEU A 11 -12.97 -18.22 1.22
CA LEU A 11 -12.70 -16.83 0.90
C LEU A 11 -12.33 -16.72 -0.58
N ARG A 12 -13.31 -16.34 -1.40
CA ARG A 12 -13.09 -16.06 -2.83
C ARG A 12 -12.07 -14.93 -2.99
N THR A 13 -11.16 -15.07 -3.94
CA THR A 13 -10.46 -13.93 -4.54
C THR A 13 -11.50 -13.16 -5.35
N PHE A 14 -11.80 -11.93 -4.95
CA PHE A 14 -12.89 -11.15 -5.53
C PHE A 14 -12.40 -10.25 -6.66
N ASN A 15 -13.30 -9.87 -7.55
CA ASN A 15 -12.99 -8.92 -8.61
C ASN A 15 -13.10 -7.46 -8.11
N ARG A 16 -12.47 -6.52 -8.83
CA ARG A 16 -12.42 -5.07 -8.50
C ARG A 16 -13.77 -4.45 -8.12
N LYS A 17 -14.86 -4.87 -8.76
CA LYS A 17 -16.19 -4.26 -8.55
C LYS A 17 -16.76 -4.61 -7.17
N GLU A 18 -16.58 -5.84 -6.72
CA GLU A 18 -17.10 -6.31 -5.44
C GLU A 18 -16.43 -5.59 -4.26
N PHE A 19 -15.11 -5.36 -4.36
CA PHE A 19 -14.39 -4.60 -3.33
C PHE A 19 -14.78 -3.11 -3.35
N GLN A 20 -15.03 -2.53 -4.53
CA GLN A 20 -15.57 -1.17 -4.62
C GLN A 20 -16.95 -1.04 -3.98
N ASP A 21 -17.87 -1.96 -4.29
CA ASP A 21 -19.23 -1.98 -3.73
C ASP A 21 -19.19 -2.13 -2.20
N LEU A 22 -18.26 -2.93 -1.68
CA LEU A 22 -18.00 -3.06 -0.24
C LEU A 22 -17.61 -1.73 0.42
N LEU A 23 -16.70 -0.97 -0.18
CA LEU A 23 -16.28 0.34 0.36
C LEU A 23 -17.44 1.33 0.36
N PHE A 24 -18.32 1.29 -0.64
CA PHE A 24 -19.57 2.07 -0.65
C PHE A 24 -20.55 1.67 0.45
N VAL A 25 -20.68 0.38 0.74
CA VAL A 25 -21.49 -0.11 1.87
C VAL A 25 -20.94 0.42 3.19
N CYS A 26 -19.62 0.35 3.39
CA CYS A 26 -18.96 0.87 4.59
C CYS A 26 -19.18 2.39 4.75
N ARG A 27 -19.04 3.15 3.66
CA ARG A 27 -19.33 4.60 3.63
C ARG A 27 -20.78 4.89 3.99
N SER A 28 -21.71 4.08 3.49
CA SER A 28 -23.14 4.23 3.77
C SER A 28 -23.48 4.00 5.25
N ILE A 29 -22.79 3.06 5.92
CA ILE A 29 -22.92 2.85 7.38
C ILE A 29 -22.47 4.11 8.14
N LEU A 30 -21.28 4.64 7.82
CA LEU A 30 -20.75 5.83 8.47
C LEU A 30 -21.63 7.07 8.27
N ARG A 31 -22.14 7.27 7.05
CA ARG A 31 -23.08 8.35 6.76
C ARG A 31 -24.41 8.17 7.50
N GLY A 32 -24.92 6.95 7.58
CA GLY A 32 -26.19 6.65 8.24
C GLY A 32 -26.16 6.92 9.74
N VAL A 33 -25.13 6.40 10.41
CA VAL A 33 -24.98 6.41 11.89
C VAL A 33 -24.36 7.72 12.38
N HIS A 34 -23.21 8.12 11.79
CA HIS A 34 -22.40 9.23 12.29
C HIS A 34 -22.57 10.53 11.51
N LYS A 35 -23.44 10.55 10.48
CA LYS A 35 -23.66 11.71 9.59
C LYS A 35 -22.36 12.25 8.99
N MET A 36 -21.36 11.38 8.81
CA MET A 36 -20.08 11.76 8.23
C MET A 36 -20.25 12.24 6.80
N ASP A 37 -19.61 13.35 6.48
CA ASP A 37 -19.39 13.74 5.10
C ASP A 37 -18.49 12.68 4.41
N PRO A 38 -18.51 12.62 3.07
CA PRO A 38 -17.76 11.63 2.32
C PRO A 38 -16.25 11.70 2.50
N GLY A 39 -15.71 12.89 2.69
CA GLY A 39 -14.30 13.07 2.96
C GLY A 39 -13.89 12.45 4.30
N ARG A 40 -14.65 12.67 5.37
CA ARG A 40 -14.41 12.02 6.66
C ARG A 40 -14.68 10.53 6.62
N ALA A 41 -15.75 10.10 5.96
CA ALA A 41 -16.07 8.67 5.85
C ALA A 41 -14.95 7.91 5.12
N PHE A 42 -14.38 8.50 4.06
CA PHE A 42 -13.21 7.95 3.36
C PHE A 42 -12.00 7.82 4.29
N ASP A 43 -11.67 8.86 5.05
CA ASP A 43 -10.55 8.85 6.00
C ASP A 43 -10.73 7.76 7.07
N THR A 44 -11.92 7.67 7.69
CA THR A 44 -12.24 6.62 8.67
C THR A 44 -12.14 5.22 8.05
N ILE A 45 -12.68 4.99 6.84
CA ILE A 45 -12.57 3.69 6.16
C ILE A 45 -11.11 3.35 5.87
N SER A 46 -10.32 4.32 5.41
CA SER A 46 -8.90 4.14 5.13
C SER A 46 -8.17 3.72 6.41
N LYS A 47 -8.37 4.43 7.53
CA LYS A 47 -7.83 4.04 8.84
C LYS A 47 -8.19 2.61 9.23
N ILE A 48 -9.43 2.17 9.01
CA ILE A 48 -9.87 0.78 9.28
C ILE A 48 -9.18 -0.23 8.36
N LEU A 49 -8.98 0.09 7.08
CA LEU A 49 -8.24 -0.76 6.15
C LEU A 49 -6.78 -0.92 6.59
N PHE A 50 -6.14 0.14 7.06
CA PHE A 50 -4.77 0.08 7.59
C PHE A 50 -4.69 -0.71 8.90
N ILE A 51 -5.69 -0.59 9.79
CA ILE A 51 -5.77 -1.45 10.99
C ILE A 51 -5.83 -2.92 10.57
N ARG A 52 -6.66 -3.23 9.57
CA ARG A 52 -6.76 -4.57 9.02
C ARG A 52 -5.42 -5.05 8.46
N MET A 53 -4.76 -4.25 7.64
CA MET A 53 -3.45 -4.60 7.07
C MET A 53 -2.42 -4.87 8.15
N TYR A 54 -2.35 -4.02 9.18
CA TYR A 54 -1.49 -4.25 10.34
C TYR A 54 -1.79 -5.60 11.02
N VAL A 55 -3.06 -5.89 11.32
CA VAL A 55 -3.46 -7.14 11.97
C VAL A 55 -3.08 -8.36 11.12
N GLU A 56 -3.33 -8.31 9.81
CA GLU A 56 -3.07 -9.44 8.90
C GLU A 56 -1.58 -9.63 8.61
N ARG A 57 -0.81 -8.55 8.46
CA ARG A 57 0.65 -8.60 8.16
C ARG A 57 1.50 -8.91 9.39
N SER A 58 1.10 -8.43 10.57
CA SER A 58 1.85 -8.69 11.80
C SER A 58 1.94 -10.16 12.16
N GLY A 59 1.05 -11.02 11.63
CA GLY A 59 1.02 -12.47 11.89
C GLY A 59 0.69 -12.87 13.34
N LEU A 60 0.81 -11.92 14.28
CA LEU A 60 0.64 -12.06 15.72
C LEU A 60 -0.82 -12.29 16.13
N HIS A 61 -1.78 -11.95 15.28
CA HIS A 61 -3.17 -11.76 15.68
C HIS A 61 -4.20 -12.53 14.84
N GLY A 62 -3.76 -13.21 13.78
CA GLY A 62 -4.63 -13.95 12.86
C GLY A 62 -5.41 -13.04 11.90
N THR A 63 -6.56 -13.52 11.40
CA THR A 63 -7.39 -12.77 10.45
C THR A 63 -8.25 -11.71 11.12
N PHE A 64 -8.36 -10.54 10.47
CA PHE A 64 -9.14 -9.42 10.96
C PHE A 64 -10.65 -9.68 10.79
N THR A 65 -11.27 -10.22 11.84
CA THR A 65 -12.68 -10.67 11.86
C THR A 65 -13.43 -10.15 13.09
N THR A 66 -14.75 -10.22 13.11
CA THR A 66 -15.54 -9.89 14.31
C THR A 66 -15.20 -10.79 15.48
N ASP A 67 -14.89 -12.07 15.23
CA ASP A 67 -14.48 -13.01 16.28
C ASP A 67 -13.13 -12.64 16.90
N TYR A 68 -12.24 -12.02 16.11
CA TYR A 68 -11.01 -11.42 16.63
C TYR A 68 -11.32 -10.24 17.57
N LEU A 69 -12.22 -9.34 17.16
CA LEU A 69 -12.62 -8.19 17.98
C LEU A 69 -13.29 -8.64 19.28
N ASP A 70 -14.20 -9.61 19.22
CA ASP A 70 -14.95 -10.10 20.37
C ASP A 70 -14.01 -10.76 21.40
N ARG A 71 -13.00 -11.51 20.95
CA ARG A 71 -11.96 -12.06 21.84
C ARG A 71 -11.14 -10.97 22.53
N ARG A 72 -10.76 -9.92 21.80
CA ARG A 72 -9.99 -8.80 22.34
C ARG A 72 -10.81 -7.97 23.32
N ALA A 73 -12.11 -7.80 23.06
CA ALA A 73 -13.05 -7.17 23.98
C ALA A 73 -13.22 -7.98 25.28
N ALA A 74 -13.28 -9.32 25.18
CA ALA A 74 -13.42 -10.19 26.35
C ALA A 74 -12.18 -10.21 27.26
N SER A 75 -10.98 -9.97 26.72
CA SER A 75 -9.74 -9.88 27.48
C SER A 75 -9.43 -8.46 28.01
N ARG A 76 -10.29 -7.48 27.73
CA ARG A 76 -10.06 -6.07 28.04
C ARG A 76 -10.26 -5.77 29.53
N MET A 77 -9.34 -5.04 30.14
CA MET A 77 -9.50 -4.52 31.51
C MET A 77 -10.36 -3.23 31.53
N PRO A 78 -10.99 -2.87 32.67
CA PRO A 78 -11.88 -1.71 32.75
C PRO A 78 -11.25 -0.37 32.31
N ASN A 79 -9.95 -0.20 32.54
CA ASN A 79 -9.21 1.04 32.22
C ASN A 79 -8.55 1.01 30.84
N ASP A 80 -8.64 -0.10 30.10
CA ASP A 80 -8.07 -0.18 28.76
C ASP A 80 -8.92 0.61 27.77
N ALA A 81 -8.25 1.19 26.78
CA ALA A 81 -8.89 1.81 25.63
C ALA A 81 -9.88 0.83 24.95
N LEU A 82 -10.89 1.41 24.29
CA LEU A 82 -11.81 0.64 23.46
C LEU A 82 -11.03 -0.13 22.38
N VAL A 83 -11.55 -1.29 21.97
CA VAL A 83 -10.81 -2.23 21.11
C VAL A 83 -10.32 -1.57 19.82
N HIS A 84 -11.19 -0.77 19.20
CA HIS A 84 -10.88 -0.09 17.94
C HIS A 84 -9.83 1.02 18.10
N ASP A 85 -9.90 1.81 19.18
CA ASP A 85 -8.92 2.85 19.47
C ASP A 85 -7.54 2.24 19.76
N GLY A 86 -7.49 1.21 20.61
CA GLY A 86 -6.24 0.52 20.92
C GLY A 86 -5.62 -0.18 19.69
N LEU A 87 -6.43 -0.73 18.79
CA LEU A 87 -5.94 -1.27 17.51
C LEU A 87 -5.39 -0.16 16.60
N PHE A 88 -6.04 1.00 16.59
CA PHE A 88 -5.56 2.13 15.82
C PHE A 88 -4.24 2.68 16.36
N ASP A 89 -4.06 2.76 17.68
CA ASP A 89 -2.78 3.17 18.29
C ASP A 89 -1.62 2.21 17.97
N LEU A 90 -1.88 0.91 17.95
CA LEU A 90 -0.91 -0.08 17.48
C LEU A 90 -0.58 0.12 16.00
N THR A 91 -1.60 0.41 15.18
CA THR A 91 -1.43 0.67 13.74
C THR A 91 -0.61 1.94 13.50
N LYS A 92 -0.86 3.02 14.24
CA LYS A 92 -0.03 4.24 14.21
C LYS A 92 1.42 3.93 14.56
N SER A 93 1.63 3.06 15.54
CA SER A 93 2.98 2.66 15.95
C SER A 93 3.71 1.83 14.89
N TYR A 94 2.99 0.95 14.18
CA TYR A 94 3.53 0.15 13.09
C TYR A 94 3.94 1.03 11.90
N TYR A 95 3.12 2.00 11.50
CA TYR A 95 3.38 2.92 10.39
C TYR A 95 4.09 4.23 10.80
N ARG A 96 4.82 4.22 11.93
CA ARG A 96 5.42 5.44 12.49
C ARG A 96 6.52 6.01 11.59
N THR A 97 7.38 5.14 11.05
CA THR A 97 8.46 5.51 10.12
C THR A 97 7.92 6.16 8.84
N ASP A 98 6.69 5.81 8.49
CA ASP A 98 6.04 6.25 7.26
C ASP A 98 5.34 7.60 7.42
N ALA A 99 5.24 8.12 8.66
CA ALA A 99 4.50 9.33 9.00
C ALA A 99 3.06 9.35 8.45
N LEU A 100 2.42 8.16 8.39
CA LEU A 100 1.11 7.98 7.75
C LEU A 100 -0.03 8.60 8.56
N PHE A 101 0.07 8.52 9.88
CA PHE A 101 -0.94 8.99 10.83
C PHE A 101 -0.30 9.97 11.82
N ALA A 102 -1.01 11.03 12.14
CA ALA A 102 -0.63 11.96 13.19
C ALA A 102 -1.01 11.38 14.57
N GLU A 103 -0.30 11.78 15.62
CA GLU A 103 -0.63 11.36 17.00
C GLU A 103 -2.06 11.76 17.41
N SER A 104 -2.54 12.90 16.90
CA SER A 104 -3.89 13.41 17.13
C SER A 104 -4.98 12.68 16.34
N ASP A 105 -4.63 11.81 15.39
CA ASP A 105 -5.63 11.09 14.60
C ASP A 105 -6.44 10.15 15.48
N LYS A 106 -7.76 10.16 15.23
CA LYS A 106 -8.75 9.27 15.86
C LYS A 106 -9.65 8.65 14.80
N LEU A 107 -10.33 7.57 15.18
CA LEU A 107 -11.37 6.94 14.36
C LEU A 107 -12.71 7.66 14.47
N ASP A 108 -13.03 8.22 15.64
CA ASP A 108 -14.26 8.95 15.98
C ASP A 108 -15.55 8.19 15.60
N ILE A 109 -15.60 6.88 15.93
CA ILE A 109 -16.78 6.02 15.74
C ILE A 109 -17.00 5.14 16.97
N SER A 110 -18.21 4.59 17.13
CA SER A 110 -18.48 3.64 18.21
C SER A 110 -17.91 2.24 17.93
N GLU A 111 -17.65 1.45 18.98
CA GLU A 111 -17.26 0.03 18.87
C GLU A 111 -18.26 -0.78 18.03
N GLU A 112 -19.56 -0.53 18.20
CA GLU A 112 -20.60 -1.17 17.42
C GLU A 112 -20.46 -0.85 15.92
N THR A 113 -20.20 0.42 15.59
CA THR A 113 -20.01 0.83 14.19
C THR A 113 -18.75 0.20 13.61
N PHE A 114 -17.64 0.24 14.34
CA PHE A 114 -16.40 -0.41 13.93
C PHE A 114 -16.62 -1.89 13.67
N ARG A 115 -17.25 -2.62 14.61
CA ARG A 115 -17.58 -4.04 14.46
C ARG A 115 -18.48 -4.30 13.25
N ARG A 116 -19.46 -3.45 12.97
CA ARG A 116 -20.34 -3.55 11.78
C ARG A 116 -19.55 -3.38 10.48
N ILE A 117 -18.59 -2.47 10.43
CA ILE A 117 -17.70 -2.29 9.28
C ILE A 117 -16.80 -3.51 9.11
N VAL A 118 -16.17 -3.99 10.19
CA VAL A 118 -15.35 -5.21 10.17
C VAL A 118 -16.16 -6.42 9.68
N LYS A 119 -17.44 -6.54 10.06
CA LYS A 119 -18.33 -7.60 9.55
C LYS A 119 -18.53 -7.57 8.04
N GLN A 120 -18.47 -6.39 7.42
CA GLN A 120 -18.51 -6.29 5.95
C GLN A 120 -17.15 -6.66 5.36
N LEU A 121 -16.07 -6.13 5.95
CA LEU A 121 -14.70 -6.32 5.45
C LEU A 121 -14.25 -7.79 5.54
N GLU A 122 -14.54 -8.50 6.63
CA GLU A 122 -14.09 -9.88 6.85
C GLU A 122 -14.58 -10.89 5.80
N ARG A 123 -15.56 -10.53 4.98
CA ARG A 123 -16.04 -11.35 3.85
C ARG A 123 -15.00 -11.49 2.75
N PHE A 124 -14.02 -10.59 2.73
CA PHE A 124 -12.95 -10.49 1.74
C PHE A 124 -11.65 -10.83 2.43
N ASP A 125 -10.78 -11.60 1.79
CA ASP A 125 -9.43 -11.82 2.28
C ASP A 125 -8.48 -10.82 1.60
N LEU A 126 -8.16 -9.72 2.29
CA LEU A 126 -7.21 -8.76 1.74
C LEU A 126 -5.84 -9.43 1.58
N SER A 127 -5.37 -10.24 2.53
CA SER A 127 -4.06 -10.92 2.42
C SER A 127 -3.88 -11.75 1.13
N LYS A 128 -4.95 -12.35 0.60
CA LYS A 128 -4.92 -13.17 -0.64
C LYS A 128 -5.31 -12.42 -1.91
N THR A 129 -5.82 -11.21 -1.78
CA THR A 129 -6.15 -10.38 -2.94
C THR A 129 -4.86 -9.78 -3.46
N GLY A 130 -4.58 -9.89 -4.76
CA GLY A 130 -3.41 -9.26 -5.37
C GLY A 130 -3.41 -7.75 -5.11
N ASP A 131 -2.24 -7.18 -4.86
CA ASP A 131 -2.13 -5.76 -4.49
C ASP A 131 -2.68 -4.83 -5.59
N ASP A 132 -2.55 -5.22 -6.86
CA ASP A 132 -3.19 -4.56 -8.00
C ASP A 132 -4.71 -4.44 -7.85
N ILE A 133 -5.39 -5.49 -7.38
CA ILE A 133 -6.84 -5.47 -7.22
C ILE A 133 -7.24 -4.55 -6.06
N LYS A 134 -6.47 -4.55 -4.97
CA LYS A 134 -6.72 -3.69 -3.80
C LYS A 134 -6.54 -2.22 -4.16
N GLY A 135 -5.39 -1.90 -4.73
CA GLY A 135 -5.02 -0.55 -5.12
C GLY A 135 -6.02 0.02 -6.11
N LEU A 136 -6.31 -0.70 -7.19
CA LEU A 136 -7.15 -0.24 -8.27
C LEU A 136 -8.64 -0.04 -7.88
N ALA A 137 -9.10 -0.74 -6.84
CA ALA A 137 -10.40 -0.55 -6.24
C ALA A 137 -10.40 0.62 -5.22
N PHE A 138 -9.33 0.76 -4.43
CA PHE A 138 -9.13 1.90 -3.54
C PHE A 138 -9.04 3.20 -4.34
N GLU A 139 -8.31 3.24 -5.45
CA GLU A 139 -8.21 4.38 -6.37
C GLU A 139 -9.58 4.77 -6.94
N ARG A 140 -10.44 3.80 -7.31
CA ARG A 140 -11.82 4.10 -7.75
C ARG A 140 -12.69 4.65 -6.63
N PHE A 141 -12.58 4.08 -5.44
CA PHE A 141 -13.31 4.57 -4.28
C PHE A 141 -12.86 5.99 -3.91
N LEU A 142 -11.56 6.26 -4.01
CA LEU A 142 -10.96 7.57 -3.86
C LEU A 142 -11.49 8.53 -4.94
N GLY A 143 -11.34 8.19 -6.21
CA GLY A 143 -11.77 9.04 -7.33
C GLY A 143 -13.26 9.39 -7.28
N THR A 144 -14.14 8.44 -6.90
CA THR A 144 -15.58 8.71 -6.76
C THR A 144 -15.92 9.58 -5.54
N THR A 145 -15.13 9.48 -4.47
CA THR A 145 -15.37 10.26 -3.24
C THR A 145 -14.76 11.65 -3.33
N VAL A 146 -13.61 11.80 -3.98
CA VAL A 146 -12.86 13.06 -4.04
C VAL A 146 -13.23 13.93 -5.25
N ARG A 147 -13.51 13.36 -6.43
CA ARG A 147 -13.94 14.14 -7.62
C ARG A 147 -15.30 14.82 -7.45
N GLY A 148 -16.19 14.25 -6.64
CA GLY A 148 -17.55 14.77 -6.45
C GLY A 148 -17.63 15.92 -5.45
N GLU A 149 -17.03 15.75 -4.27
CA GLU A 149 -17.38 16.56 -3.09
C GLU A 149 -16.22 17.34 -2.47
N LEU A 150 -14.96 17.01 -2.82
CA LEU A 150 -13.78 17.65 -2.24
C LEU A 150 -13.11 18.67 -3.18
N GLY A 151 -13.62 18.84 -4.40
CA GLY A 151 -13.18 19.89 -5.34
C GLY A 151 -11.73 19.76 -5.83
N GLN A 152 -11.08 18.60 -5.63
CA GLN A 152 -9.72 18.36 -6.11
C GLN A 152 -9.75 17.86 -7.56
N PHE A 153 -8.93 18.46 -8.41
CA PHE A 153 -8.77 18.07 -9.81
C PHE A 153 -7.84 16.87 -9.90
N PHE A 154 -8.34 15.75 -10.42
CA PHE A 154 -7.53 14.58 -10.72
C PHE A 154 -7.27 14.52 -12.21
N THR A 155 -6.04 14.20 -12.59
CA THR A 155 -5.71 13.83 -13.96
C THR A 155 -6.53 12.59 -14.37
N PRO A 156 -7.30 12.63 -15.47
CA PRO A 156 -7.99 11.46 -16.01
C PRO A 156 -7.00 10.33 -16.32
N ARG A 157 -7.38 9.08 -15.98
CA ARG A 157 -6.50 7.91 -16.18
C ARG A 157 -5.99 7.75 -17.62
N PRO A 158 -6.81 7.98 -18.68
CA PRO A 158 -6.30 7.93 -20.05
C PRO A 158 -5.15 8.92 -20.34
N ILE A 159 -5.11 10.06 -19.65
CA ILE A 159 -4.01 11.03 -19.79
C ILE A 159 -2.77 10.53 -19.03
N VAL A 160 -2.96 9.99 -17.82
CA VAL A 160 -1.88 9.39 -17.04
C VAL A 160 -1.23 8.24 -17.82
N ASP A 161 -2.03 7.31 -18.33
CA ASP A 161 -1.57 6.17 -19.10
C ASP A 161 -0.82 6.64 -20.36
N PHE A 162 -1.39 7.58 -21.13
CA PHE A 162 -0.74 8.14 -22.31
C PHE A 162 0.63 8.76 -22.01
N MET A 163 0.74 9.55 -20.94
CA MET A 163 2.01 10.21 -20.60
C MET A 163 3.06 9.22 -20.12
N VAL A 164 2.68 8.22 -19.30
CA VAL A 164 3.63 7.20 -18.83
C VAL A 164 4.08 6.32 -20.00
N ASP A 165 3.16 5.90 -20.87
CA ASP A 165 3.49 5.11 -22.05
C ASP A 165 4.40 5.90 -23.02
N LEU A 166 4.22 7.22 -23.12
CA LEU A 166 5.05 8.10 -23.95
C LEU A 166 6.46 8.29 -23.37
N LEU A 167 6.56 8.53 -22.07
CA LEU A 167 7.84 8.73 -21.38
C LEU A 167 8.65 7.43 -21.30
N ASP A 168 7.95 6.30 -21.22
CA ASP A 168 8.49 4.98 -21.09
C ASP A 168 9.58 4.87 -19.99
N PRO A 169 9.21 5.00 -18.69
CA PRO A 169 10.21 4.91 -17.63
C PRO A 169 10.86 3.53 -17.59
N GLN A 170 12.16 3.49 -17.33
CA GLN A 170 12.96 2.28 -17.23
C GLN A 170 13.32 1.94 -15.77
N GLU A 171 13.79 0.70 -15.57
CA GLU A 171 14.35 0.29 -14.29
C GLU A 171 15.57 1.15 -13.92
N GLN A 172 15.69 1.52 -12.64
CA GLN A 172 16.76 2.37 -12.08
C GLN A 172 16.64 3.87 -12.42
N GLU A 173 15.65 4.29 -13.21
CA GLU A 173 15.39 5.71 -13.42
C GLU A 173 14.66 6.33 -12.22
N LEU A 174 15.03 7.57 -11.90
CA LEU A 174 14.36 8.36 -10.86
C LEU A 174 13.10 9.01 -11.43
N ILE A 175 11.97 8.75 -10.80
CA ILE A 175 10.65 9.27 -11.15
C ILE A 175 10.22 10.24 -10.06
N CYS A 176 9.89 11.47 -10.43
CA CYS A 176 9.47 12.51 -9.49
C CYS A 176 8.18 13.20 -9.97
N ASP A 177 7.18 13.31 -9.08
CA ASP A 177 5.98 14.12 -9.27
C ASP A 177 5.85 15.18 -8.16
N PRO A 178 6.16 16.46 -8.45
CA PRO A 178 6.16 17.53 -7.45
C PRO A 178 4.75 18.00 -7.05
N ALA A 179 3.70 17.51 -7.72
CA ALA A 179 2.29 17.81 -7.45
C ALA A 179 1.46 16.52 -7.52
N ALA A 180 1.91 15.52 -6.75
CA ALA A 180 1.49 14.13 -6.88
C ALA A 180 -0.02 13.90 -6.66
N GLY A 181 -0.73 14.77 -5.94
CA GLY A 181 -2.15 14.60 -5.66
C GLY A 181 -2.39 13.27 -4.93
N SER A 182 -3.09 12.34 -5.58
CA SER A 182 -3.29 10.97 -5.08
C SER A 182 -2.24 9.95 -5.54
N GLY A 183 -1.18 10.39 -6.19
CA GLY A 183 -0.09 9.54 -6.69
C GLY A 183 -0.39 8.85 -8.03
N GLY A 184 -1.34 9.36 -8.82
CA GLY A 184 -1.79 8.67 -10.05
C GLY A 184 -0.67 8.40 -11.05
N PHE A 185 0.21 9.37 -11.30
CA PHE A 185 1.38 9.20 -12.17
C PHE A 185 2.39 8.23 -11.57
N LEU A 186 2.70 8.37 -10.28
CA LEU A 186 3.69 7.56 -9.59
C LEU A 186 3.30 6.08 -9.55
N ILE A 187 2.02 5.79 -9.25
CA ILE A 187 1.46 4.43 -9.28
C ILE A 187 1.55 3.86 -10.70
N ARG A 188 1.10 4.61 -11.72
CA ARG A 188 1.14 4.12 -13.10
C ARG A 188 2.57 3.87 -13.57
N ALA A 189 3.51 4.74 -13.22
CA ALA A 189 4.93 4.59 -13.54
C ALA A 189 5.55 3.38 -12.83
N PHE A 190 5.22 3.15 -11.55
CA PHE A 190 5.61 1.95 -10.83
C PHE A 190 5.09 0.68 -11.52
N GLU A 191 3.78 0.62 -11.79
CA GLU A 191 3.14 -0.50 -12.48
C GLU A 191 3.82 -0.79 -13.83
N HIS A 192 4.10 0.26 -14.60
CA HIS A 192 4.76 0.14 -15.91
C HIS A 192 6.15 -0.49 -15.84
N VAL A 193 6.99 -0.04 -14.91
CA VAL A 193 8.34 -0.60 -14.74
C VAL A 193 8.27 -2.01 -14.13
N ARG A 194 7.38 -2.23 -13.15
CA ARG A 194 7.18 -3.55 -12.53
C ARG A 194 6.73 -4.59 -13.54
N ASP A 195 5.80 -4.26 -14.44
CA ASP A 195 5.33 -5.17 -15.49
C ASP A 195 6.48 -5.60 -16.42
N ARG A 196 7.42 -4.68 -16.71
CA ARG A 196 8.63 -5.00 -17.48
C ARG A 196 9.58 -5.91 -16.71
N ILE A 197 9.80 -5.65 -15.42
CA ILE A 197 10.61 -6.51 -14.54
C ILE A 197 9.99 -7.92 -14.49
N GLN A 198 8.67 -8.03 -14.32
CA GLN A 198 7.96 -9.31 -14.32
C GLN A 198 8.10 -10.05 -15.66
N ALA A 199 7.91 -9.37 -16.78
CA ALA A 199 8.09 -9.95 -18.10
C ALA A 199 9.52 -10.44 -18.34
N ASP A 200 10.52 -9.70 -17.84
CA ASP A 200 11.91 -10.09 -17.91
C ASP A 200 12.23 -11.30 -17.04
N VAL A 201 11.79 -11.30 -15.78
CA VAL A 201 11.90 -12.45 -14.88
C VAL A 201 11.24 -13.70 -15.47
N GLN A 202 10.09 -13.55 -16.14
CA GLN A 202 9.44 -14.68 -16.80
C GLN A 202 10.29 -15.22 -17.96
N ARG A 203 10.86 -14.37 -18.81
CA ARG A 203 11.78 -14.81 -19.87
C ARG A 203 13.00 -15.54 -19.31
N GLN A 204 13.56 -15.05 -18.20
CA GLN A 204 14.69 -15.70 -17.54
C GLN A 204 14.32 -17.08 -16.98
N LYS A 205 13.12 -17.24 -16.40
CA LYS A 205 12.62 -18.54 -15.94
C LYS A 205 12.49 -19.53 -17.09
N ASP A 206 11.92 -19.10 -18.22
CA ASP A 206 11.75 -19.95 -19.38
C ASP A 206 13.11 -20.40 -19.95
N ALA A 207 14.11 -19.50 -19.96
CA ALA A 207 15.47 -19.81 -20.37
C ALA A 207 16.20 -20.77 -19.42
N GLU A 208 16.08 -20.57 -18.09
CA GLU A 208 16.69 -21.46 -17.09
C GLU A 208 16.03 -22.84 -17.13
N ARG A 209 14.71 -22.93 -17.29
CA ARG A 209 14.00 -24.20 -17.48
C ARG A 209 14.56 -24.95 -18.70
N ALA A 210 14.60 -24.31 -19.86
CA ALA A 210 15.11 -24.94 -21.08
C ALA A 210 16.59 -25.38 -20.95
N ARG A 211 17.40 -24.60 -20.23
CA ARG A 211 18.80 -24.94 -19.94
C ARG A 211 18.91 -26.17 -19.04
N ILE A 212 18.09 -26.28 -17.99
CA ILE A 212 18.12 -27.40 -17.05
C ILE A 212 17.59 -28.68 -17.72
N GLU A 213 16.49 -28.59 -18.46
CA GLU A 213 15.93 -29.72 -19.23
C GLU A 213 16.97 -30.29 -20.22
N ALA A 214 17.80 -29.42 -20.82
CA ALA A 214 18.87 -29.84 -21.73
C ALA A 214 20.04 -30.60 -21.06
N LEU A 215 20.11 -30.62 -19.72
CA LEU A 215 21.11 -31.40 -18.98
C LEU A 215 20.70 -32.87 -18.81
N GLU A 216 19.45 -33.23 -19.13
CA GLU A 216 18.91 -34.59 -19.03
C GLU A 216 19.16 -35.22 -17.64
N LEU A 217 18.94 -34.42 -16.59
CA LEU A 217 19.12 -34.85 -15.20
C LEU A 217 18.04 -35.88 -14.80
N PRO A 218 18.26 -36.64 -13.71
CA PRO A 218 17.18 -37.35 -13.03
C PRO A 218 16.01 -36.40 -12.70
N GLU A 219 14.78 -36.88 -12.84
CA GLU A 219 13.55 -36.06 -12.68
C GLU A 219 13.50 -35.29 -11.36
N ASP A 220 13.93 -35.92 -10.26
CA ASP A 220 13.98 -35.31 -8.93
C ASP A 220 15.05 -34.22 -8.79
N GLU A 221 16.17 -34.36 -9.49
CA GLU A 221 17.22 -33.35 -9.53
C GLU A 221 16.83 -32.19 -10.44
N GLU A 222 16.23 -32.47 -11.61
CA GLU A 222 15.68 -31.46 -12.51
C GLU A 222 14.64 -30.57 -11.80
N GLU A 223 13.64 -31.17 -11.15
CA GLU A 223 12.59 -30.44 -10.42
C GLU A 223 13.21 -29.52 -9.36
N ARG A 224 14.19 -30.03 -8.59
CA ARG A 224 14.87 -29.25 -7.54
C ARG A 224 15.64 -28.07 -8.11
N GLU A 225 16.37 -28.24 -9.21
CA GLU A 225 17.13 -27.16 -9.84
C GLU A 225 16.20 -26.10 -10.46
N ILE A 226 15.10 -26.52 -11.10
CA ILE A 226 14.08 -25.60 -11.63
C ILE A 226 13.46 -24.78 -10.49
N ASP A 227 13.04 -25.44 -9.41
CA ASP A 227 12.45 -24.77 -8.25
C ASP A 227 13.43 -23.79 -7.60
N ALA A 228 14.71 -24.17 -7.46
CA ALA A 228 15.75 -23.29 -6.93
C ALA A 228 15.98 -22.06 -7.83
N ALA A 229 16.05 -22.26 -9.15
CA ALA A 229 16.18 -21.16 -10.12
C ALA A 229 14.96 -20.23 -10.07
N PHE A 230 13.76 -20.79 -10.02
CA PHE A 230 12.51 -20.04 -9.97
C PHE A 230 12.37 -19.27 -8.67
N ALA A 231 12.75 -19.86 -7.52
CA ALA A 231 12.77 -19.20 -6.23
C ALA A 231 13.73 -17.99 -6.22
N ARG A 232 14.93 -18.15 -6.79
CA ARG A 232 15.90 -17.05 -6.95
C ARG A 232 15.33 -15.92 -7.80
N LEU A 233 14.74 -16.23 -8.95
CA LEU A 233 14.17 -15.24 -9.87
C LEU A 233 12.91 -14.56 -9.30
N ASN A 234 12.07 -15.30 -8.60
CA ASN A 234 10.89 -14.75 -7.91
C ASN A 234 11.26 -13.77 -6.79
N ARG A 235 12.42 -13.95 -6.16
CA ARG A 235 12.90 -13.03 -5.12
C ARG A 235 13.05 -11.60 -5.66
N GLU A 236 13.43 -11.43 -6.92
CA GLU A 236 13.58 -10.11 -7.54
C GLU A 236 12.26 -9.32 -7.67
N LEU A 237 11.13 -10.02 -7.56
CA LEU A 237 9.80 -9.43 -7.66
C LEU A 237 9.24 -8.95 -6.32
N LEU A 238 9.93 -9.20 -5.20
CA LEU A 238 9.46 -8.80 -3.87
C LEU A 238 9.63 -7.28 -3.69
N PRO A 239 8.56 -6.51 -3.40
CA PRO A 239 8.66 -5.06 -3.19
C PRO A 239 9.20 -4.66 -1.82
N SER A 240 9.13 -5.56 -0.84
CA SER A 240 9.58 -5.35 0.53
C SER A 240 9.86 -6.69 1.20
N ARG A 241 10.46 -6.64 2.38
CA ARG A 241 10.50 -7.76 3.32
C ARG A 241 9.12 -8.02 3.95
N ASP A 242 8.97 -9.12 4.68
CA ASP A 242 7.74 -9.51 5.38
C ASP A 242 7.28 -8.47 6.43
N ASP A 243 8.24 -7.73 7.00
CA ASP A 243 8.01 -6.64 7.96
C ASP A 243 7.78 -5.27 7.28
N ASN A 244 7.60 -5.25 5.96
CA ASN A 244 7.41 -4.05 5.14
C ASN A 244 8.62 -3.10 5.15
N GLN A 245 9.82 -3.63 5.43
CA GLN A 245 11.08 -2.90 5.30
C GLN A 245 11.66 -2.98 3.87
N PRO A 246 12.55 -2.05 3.50
CA PRO A 246 13.27 -2.10 2.23
C PRO A 246 13.99 -3.44 2.02
N ILE A 247 13.99 -3.88 0.76
CA ILE A 247 14.70 -5.07 0.31
C ILE A 247 15.45 -4.76 -0.98
N ASP A 248 16.67 -5.25 -1.09
CA ASP A 248 17.47 -5.11 -2.31
C ASP A 248 17.07 -6.18 -3.34
N THR A 249 16.04 -5.85 -4.11
CA THR A 249 15.50 -6.61 -5.24
C THR A 249 15.16 -5.61 -6.35
N ARG A 250 14.98 -6.07 -7.60
CA ARG A 250 14.58 -5.16 -8.69
C ARG A 250 13.33 -4.35 -8.37
N VAL A 251 12.27 -5.01 -7.89
CA VAL A 251 11.02 -4.32 -7.51
C VAL A 251 11.18 -3.52 -6.20
N GLY A 252 11.99 -3.99 -5.27
CA GLY A 252 12.29 -3.30 -4.01
C GLY A 252 13.03 -1.98 -4.23
N ARG A 253 14.05 -1.95 -5.10
CA ARG A 253 14.74 -0.71 -5.49
C ARG A 253 13.80 0.26 -6.18
N LEU A 254 12.94 -0.23 -7.09
CA LEU A 254 11.90 0.60 -7.70
C LEU A 254 10.98 1.24 -6.63
N ALA A 255 10.54 0.44 -5.67
CA ALA A 255 9.60 0.84 -4.61
C ALA A 255 10.17 1.84 -3.59
N TRP A 256 11.46 1.71 -3.27
CA TRP A 256 12.08 2.45 -2.16
C TRP A 256 13.11 3.49 -2.58
N GLN A 257 13.67 3.40 -3.80
CA GLN A 257 14.79 4.23 -4.25
C GLN A 257 14.52 5.01 -5.55
N CYS A 258 13.44 4.69 -6.28
CA CYS A 258 13.22 5.27 -7.61
C CYS A 258 12.01 6.20 -7.71
N ILE A 259 11.08 6.18 -6.75
CA ILE A 259 9.80 6.91 -6.87
C ILE A 259 9.67 7.96 -5.78
N TYR A 260 9.51 9.22 -6.21
CA TYR A 260 9.41 10.38 -5.34
C TYR A 260 8.19 11.22 -5.69
N GLY A 261 7.52 11.75 -4.66
CA GLY A 261 6.35 12.59 -4.86
C GLY A 261 6.14 13.59 -3.74
N THR A 262 5.70 14.80 -4.11
CA THR A 262 5.33 15.84 -3.15
C THR A 262 3.95 16.41 -3.44
N ASP A 263 3.25 16.84 -2.41
CA ASP A 263 2.04 17.65 -2.55
C ASP A 263 1.91 18.66 -1.41
N ALA A 264 1.54 19.89 -1.76
CA ALA A 264 1.41 21.01 -0.84
C ALA A 264 0.20 20.86 0.10
N ALA A 265 -0.77 20.02 -0.22
CA ALA A 265 -1.91 19.72 0.64
C ALA A 265 -1.63 18.47 1.49
N PRO A 266 -1.64 18.57 2.84
CA PRO A 266 -1.32 17.43 3.73
C PRO A 266 -2.21 16.21 3.49
N ARG A 267 -3.48 16.46 3.18
CA ARG A 267 -4.47 15.42 2.89
C ARG A 267 -4.16 14.70 1.58
N ALA A 268 -3.68 15.41 0.55
CA ALA A 268 -3.34 14.82 -0.73
C ALA A 268 -2.08 13.96 -0.60
N ALA A 269 -1.00 14.50 -0.01
CA ALA A 269 0.23 13.74 0.26
C ALA A 269 -0.05 12.45 1.06
N ARG A 270 -0.87 12.54 2.12
CA ARG A 270 -1.31 11.35 2.88
C ARG A 270 -2.11 10.38 2.02
N THR A 271 -3.01 10.88 1.19
CA THR A 271 -3.82 10.06 0.28
C THR A 271 -2.93 9.34 -0.72
N ALA A 272 -1.94 10.02 -1.31
CA ALA A 272 -0.96 9.43 -2.22
C ALA A 272 -0.19 8.30 -1.54
N LYS A 273 0.32 8.55 -0.33
CA LYS A 273 1.03 7.55 0.48
C LYS A 273 0.14 6.35 0.79
N MET A 274 -1.10 6.56 1.24
CA MET A 274 -2.07 5.48 1.45
C MET A 274 -2.31 4.68 0.17
N ASN A 275 -2.50 5.38 -0.95
CA ASN A 275 -2.80 4.76 -2.23
C ASN A 275 -1.65 3.87 -2.71
N MET A 276 -0.41 4.33 -2.59
CA MET A 276 0.78 3.55 -2.96
C MET A 276 0.99 2.33 -2.05
N ILE A 277 0.79 2.46 -0.73
CA ILE A 277 0.85 1.30 0.18
C ILE A 277 -0.20 0.24 -0.20
N MET A 278 -1.40 0.67 -0.61
CA MET A 278 -2.48 -0.21 -1.03
C MET A 278 -2.20 -0.93 -2.35
N HIS A 279 -1.37 -0.37 -3.24
CA HIS A 279 -0.92 -1.00 -4.49
C HIS A 279 0.31 -1.90 -4.29
N GLY A 280 0.95 -1.85 -3.12
CA GLY A 280 2.17 -2.62 -2.84
C GLY A 280 3.41 -2.00 -3.47
N ASP A 281 3.35 -0.73 -3.86
CA ASP A 281 4.33 -0.07 -4.73
C ASP A 281 5.50 0.57 -3.97
N GLY A 282 5.59 0.31 -2.67
CA GLY A 282 6.42 1.11 -1.76
C GLY A 282 5.88 2.53 -1.60
N HIS A 283 6.28 3.20 -0.52
CA HIS A 283 5.73 4.52 -0.17
C HIS A 283 6.77 5.42 0.50
N GLY A 284 8.02 4.97 0.52
CA GLY A 284 9.14 5.65 1.17
C GLY A 284 9.39 7.06 0.61
N GLY A 285 9.21 7.26 -0.70
CA GLY A 285 9.48 8.54 -1.37
C GLY A 285 8.31 9.52 -1.48
N ILE A 286 7.16 9.27 -0.83
CA ILE A 286 6.06 10.26 -0.79
C ILE A 286 6.19 11.16 0.43
N HIS A 287 6.37 12.45 0.18
CA HIS A 287 6.58 13.46 1.20
C HIS A 287 5.50 14.55 1.14
N TYR A 288 5.09 15.05 2.31
CA TYR A 288 4.33 16.28 2.40
C TYR A 288 5.27 17.46 2.18
N HIS A 289 5.11 18.18 1.07
CA HIS A 289 5.98 19.31 0.73
C HIS A 289 5.35 20.24 -0.32
N ASP A 290 5.61 21.54 -0.23
CA ASP A 290 5.20 22.51 -1.26
C ASP A 290 6.20 22.46 -2.42
N GLY A 291 5.82 21.85 -3.54
CA GLY A 291 6.68 21.66 -4.71
C GLY A 291 7.13 22.95 -5.42
N LEU A 292 6.69 24.13 -4.95
CA LEU A 292 7.14 25.45 -5.42
C LEU A 292 8.23 26.08 -4.52
N LEU A 293 8.55 25.47 -3.38
CA LEU A 293 9.68 25.87 -2.54
C LEU A 293 10.96 25.16 -3.03
N ASP A 294 12.12 25.79 -2.86
CA ASP A 294 13.40 25.21 -3.27
C ASP A 294 13.61 23.85 -2.58
N ILE A 295 13.61 22.79 -3.39
CA ILE A 295 14.04 21.46 -3.00
C ILE A 295 15.53 21.39 -3.35
N SER A 296 16.39 21.50 -2.35
CA SER A 296 17.81 21.24 -2.55
C SER A 296 18.04 19.74 -2.49
N ILE A 297 18.21 19.14 -3.67
CA ILE A 297 18.65 17.75 -3.84
C ILE A 297 20.18 17.76 -3.72
N SER A 298 20.70 17.22 -2.63
CA SER A 298 22.14 16.99 -2.45
C SER A 298 22.43 15.50 -2.55
N ILE A 299 23.27 15.14 -3.51
CA ILE A 299 23.86 13.80 -3.59
C ILE A 299 25.08 13.83 -2.67
N ASN A 300 25.00 13.09 -1.57
CA ASN A 300 26.09 13.01 -0.60
C ASN A 300 27.23 12.13 -1.15
N PRO A 301 28.45 12.24 -0.58
CA PRO A 301 29.60 11.43 -1.02
C PRO A 301 29.44 9.92 -0.86
N ASP A 302 28.44 9.49 -0.08
CA ASP A 302 28.05 8.11 0.16
C ASP A 302 26.87 7.65 -0.71
N GLU A 303 26.60 8.37 -1.81
CA GLU A 303 25.49 8.12 -2.76
C GLU A 303 24.07 8.25 -2.16
N THR A 304 23.97 8.72 -0.91
CA THR A 304 22.68 9.01 -0.29
C THR A 304 22.08 10.29 -0.89
N VAL A 305 20.79 10.24 -1.22
CA VAL A 305 20.06 11.42 -1.71
C VAL A 305 19.44 12.10 -0.50
N SER A 306 19.91 13.31 -0.23
CA SER A 306 19.33 14.17 0.81
C SER A 306 18.40 15.20 0.17
N LEU A 307 17.15 15.15 0.59
CA LEU A 307 16.14 16.16 0.27
C LEU A 307 16.10 17.14 1.43
N SER A 308 16.61 18.35 1.20
CA SER A 308 16.53 19.44 2.16
C SER A 308 15.52 20.48 1.71
N TYR A 309 14.67 20.93 2.63
CA TYR A 309 13.69 21.95 2.33
C TYR A 309 13.56 23.01 3.43
N THR A 310 13.26 24.24 3.00
CA THR A 310 12.88 25.36 3.87
C THR A 310 11.37 25.53 3.84
N GLY A 311 10.69 25.13 4.91
CA GLY A 311 9.24 25.32 5.02
C GLY A 311 8.86 26.80 5.23
N LYS A 312 7.67 27.21 4.77
CA LYS A 312 7.07 28.47 5.22
C LYS A 312 6.96 28.44 6.75
N HIS A 313 7.48 29.49 7.40
CA HIS A 313 7.68 29.66 8.85
C HIS A 313 8.99 29.12 9.45
N GLY A 314 10.01 28.79 8.65
CA GLY A 314 11.36 28.50 9.16
C GLY A 314 11.51 27.11 9.78
N ALA A 315 10.58 26.19 9.49
CA ALA A 315 10.76 24.78 9.78
C ALA A 315 11.66 24.16 8.69
N ASN A 316 12.90 23.86 9.06
CA ASN A 316 13.84 23.15 8.19
C ASN A 316 13.65 21.65 8.40
N GLY A 317 13.46 20.90 7.32
CA GLY A 317 13.42 19.44 7.33
C GLY A 317 14.53 18.86 6.46
N VAL A 318 15.21 17.83 6.96
CA VAL A 318 16.20 17.05 6.21
C VAL A 318 15.67 15.62 6.16
N CYS A 319 15.51 15.08 4.95
CA CYS A 319 15.20 13.67 4.75
C CYS A 319 16.44 13.01 4.12
N GLU A 320 17.08 12.14 4.89
CA GLU A 320 18.22 11.33 4.44
C GLU A 320 17.68 9.99 3.97
N VAL A 321 17.87 9.67 2.69
CA VAL A 321 17.58 8.34 2.16
C VAL A 321 18.91 7.61 2.02
N SER A 322 19.20 6.70 2.96
CA SER A 322 20.36 5.83 2.89
C SER A 322 20.18 4.81 1.77
N GLY A 323 21.04 4.85 0.76
CA GLY A 323 21.22 3.73 -0.15
C GLY A 323 22.04 2.66 0.57
N ASP A 324 21.38 1.59 1.01
CA ASP A 324 22.04 0.32 1.29
C ASP A 324 21.86 -0.62 0.10
#